data_AF-A0A7C1YP65-F1
#
_entry.id   AF-A0A7C1YP65-F1
#
_cell.length_a   1.000
_cell.length_b   1.000
_cell.length_c   1.000
_cell.angle_alpha   90.00
_cell.angle_beta   90.00
_cell.angle_gamma   90.00
#
_symmetry.space_group_name_H-M   'P 1'
#
loop_
_entity.id
_entity.type
_entity.pdbx_description
1 polymer ?
#
loop_
_entity_poly.entity_id
_entity_poly.type
_entity_poly.pdbx_seq_one_letter_code
_entity_poly.pdbx_strand_id
1 'polypeptide(L)'
;EFTEQLRETAERAARVDLALRAVGSSEDLHPDSEDIEAELARIAVGLGEKVEVVRKRLTEADGLMSLKSDLLKRAALDWMVEHITPVDSETGEPIDRAALEPAPEEPTGNSTDDETDVDSPLEATADTDDAPPAASPVDVANDTTEPVESDDSTPSEEGDK
;
A
#
# COMPACT_ATOMS: atom_id res chain seq x y z
N GLU A 1 6.44 -12.26 -31.30
CA GLU A 1 5.18 -12.38 -30.56
C GLU A 1 5.26 -11.91 -29.10
N PHE A 2 5.84 -12.65 -28.15
CA PHE A 2 5.85 -12.24 -26.72
C PHE A 2 6.46 -10.84 -26.47
N THR A 3 7.64 -10.57 -27.03
CA THR A 3 8.29 -9.25 -26.91
C THR A 3 7.49 -8.12 -27.55
N GLU A 4 6.76 -8.40 -28.63
CA GLU A 4 5.91 -7.41 -29.31
C GLU A 4 4.69 -7.07 -28.45
N GLN A 5 4.06 -8.07 -27.83
CA GLN A 5 2.95 -7.86 -26.88
C GLN A 5 3.40 -7.05 -25.65
N LEU A 6 4.59 -7.34 -25.11
CA LEU A 6 5.18 -6.55 -24.03
C LEU A 6 5.44 -5.10 -24.45
N ARG A 7 5.96 -4.90 -25.67
CA ARG A 7 6.22 -3.57 -26.22
C ARG A 7 4.93 -2.76 -26.34
N GLU A 8 3.86 -3.35 -26.90
CA GLU A 8 2.57 -2.67 -27.06
C GLU A 8 1.98 -2.26 -25.70
N THR A 9 2.04 -3.16 -24.73
CA THR A 9 1.54 -2.89 -23.37
C THR A 9 2.35 -1.79 -22.69
N ALA A 10 3.68 -1.83 -22.80
CA ALA A 10 4.57 -0.80 -22.25
C ALA A 10 4.34 0.56 -22.91
N GLU A 11 4.13 0.59 -24.23
CA GLU A 11 3.84 1.83 -24.96
C GLU A 11 2.52 2.45 -24.50
N ARG A 12 1.46 1.63 -24.36
CA ARG A 12 0.17 2.09 -23.85
C ARG A 12 0.30 2.63 -22.43
N ALA A 13 1.01 1.91 -21.55
CA ALA A 13 1.24 2.33 -20.17
C ALA A 13 2.02 3.66 -20.09
N ALA A 14 3.07 3.82 -20.89
CA ALA A 14 3.85 5.05 -20.94
C ALA A 14 3.02 6.25 -21.42
N ARG A 15 2.13 6.05 -22.41
CA ARG A 15 1.21 7.10 -22.88
C ARG A 15 0.24 7.53 -21.79
N VAL A 16 -0.35 6.59 -21.06
CA VAL A 16 -1.27 6.89 -19.95
C VAL A 16 -0.54 7.65 -18.84
N ASP A 17 0.64 7.17 -18.45
CA ASP A 17 1.48 7.80 -17.41
C ASP A 17 1.89 9.23 -17.79
N LEU A 18 2.27 9.47 -19.05
CA LEU A 18 2.56 10.82 -19.56
C LEU A 18 1.31 11.71 -19.61
N ALA A 19 0.16 11.17 -20.02
CA ALA A 19 -1.09 11.92 -20.07
C ALA A 19 -1.55 12.36 -18.68
N LEU A 20 -1.52 11.47 -17.69
CA LEU A 20 -1.88 11.80 -16.30
C LEU A 20 -0.96 12.85 -15.71
N ARG A 21 0.36 12.77 -15.96
CA ARG A 21 1.29 13.82 -15.50
C ARG A 21 1.02 15.16 -16.18
N ALA A 22 0.65 15.16 -17.46
CA ALA A 22 0.31 16.38 -18.18
C ALA A 22 -0.93 17.06 -17.57
N VAL A 23 -1.98 16.28 -17.26
CA VAL A 23 -3.18 16.78 -16.56
C VAL A 23 -2.82 17.31 -15.17
N GLY A 24 -2.08 16.54 -14.38
CA GLY A 24 -1.67 16.98 -13.04
C GLY A 24 -0.85 18.28 -13.07
N SER A 25 -0.05 18.50 -14.11
CA SER A 25 0.70 19.75 -14.29
C SER A 25 -0.18 20.91 -14.79
N SER A 26 -1.19 20.65 -15.63
CA SER A 26 -2.07 21.71 -16.16
C SER A 26 -3.03 22.25 -15.12
N GLU A 27 -3.52 21.36 -14.24
CA GLU A 27 -4.49 21.68 -13.19
C GLU A 27 -3.83 21.96 -11.83
N ASP A 28 -2.50 22.01 -11.77
CA ASP A 28 -1.69 22.26 -10.56
C ASP A 28 -2.01 21.32 -9.38
N LEU A 29 -2.08 20.02 -9.66
CA LEU A 29 -2.44 18.96 -8.70
C LEU A 29 -1.21 18.39 -7.97
N HIS A 30 -0.19 19.22 -7.73
CA HIS A 30 1.03 18.77 -7.09
C HIS A 30 0.78 18.43 -5.61
N PRO A 31 1.17 17.22 -5.16
CA PRO A 31 0.97 16.83 -3.77
C PRO A 31 1.80 17.71 -2.84
N ASP A 32 1.17 18.18 -1.77
CA ASP A 32 1.85 18.97 -0.75
C ASP A 32 2.49 18.09 0.34
N SER A 33 3.02 18.71 1.40
CA SER A 33 3.63 17.97 2.50
C SER A 33 2.63 17.11 3.28
N GLU A 34 1.38 17.53 3.38
CA GLU A 34 0.32 16.81 4.10
C GLU A 34 -0.10 15.56 3.31
N ASP A 35 -0.23 15.67 1.98
CA ASP A 35 -0.51 14.53 1.10
C ASP A 35 0.57 13.45 1.23
N ILE A 36 1.84 13.87 1.23
CA ILE A 36 2.98 12.97 1.38
C ILE A 36 2.97 12.32 2.77
N GLU A 37 2.68 13.08 3.83
CA GLU A 37 2.58 12.56 5.18
C GLU A 37 1.47 11.50 5.31
N ALA A 38 0.29 11.80 4.77
CA ALA A 38 -0.86 10.92 4.78
C ALA A 38 -0.59 9.60 4.02
N GLU A 39 0.12 9.67 2.90
CA GLU A 39 0.53 8.49 2.16
C GLU A 39 1.57 7.66 2.91
N LEU A 40 2.60 8.29 3.49
CA LEU A 40 3.60 7.61 4.31
C LEU A 40 2.96 6.94 5.54
N ALA A 41 1.98 7.59 6.17
CA ALA A 41 1.21 7.02 7.27
C ALA A 41 0.43 5.77 6.84
N ARG A 42 -0.22 5.80 5.68
CA ARG A 42 -0.92 4.63 5.13
C ARG A 42 0.03 3.46 4.84
N ILE A 43 1.18 3.74 4.22
CA ILE A 43 2.21 2.73 3.96
C ILE A 43 2.71 2.13 5.29
N ALA A 44 2.98 2.97 6.29
CA ALA A 44 3.44 2.54 7.61
C ALA A 44 2.45 1.60 8.30
N VAL A 45 1.15 1.93 8.28
CA VAL A 45 0.10 1.05 8.79
C VAL A 45 0.10 -0.30 8.06
N GLY A 46 0.22 -0.31 6.73
CA GLY A 46 0.26 -1.54 5.94
C GLY A 46 1.48 -2.43 6.23
N LEU A 47 2.59 -1.83 6.64
CA LEU A 47 3.83 -2.55 7.00
C LEU A 47 3.95 -2.86 8.50
N GLY A 48 3.09 -2.30 9.34
CA GLY A 48 3.24 -2.38 10.80
C GLY A 48 4.47 -1.63 11.33
N GLU A 49 4.95 -0.63 10.59
CA GLU A 49 6.13 0.17 10.93
C GLU A 49 5.74 1.58 11.39
N LYS A 50 6.71 2.33 11.92
CA LYS A 50 6.54 3.77 12.20
C LYS A 50 6.78 4.59 10.94
N VAL A 51 6.06 5.71 10.80
CA VAL A 51 6.15 6.60 9.63
C VAL A 51 7.56 7.10 9.39
N GLU A 52 8.32 7.39 10.46
CA GLU A 52 9.70 7.86 10.38
C GLU A 52 10.63 6.81 9.76
N VAL A 53 10.39 5.52 10.02
CA VAL A 53 11.18 4.41 9.47
C VAL A 53 10.90 4.28 7.97
N VAL A 54 9.63 4.33 7.58
CA VAL A 54 9.21 4.29 6.17
C VAL A 54 9.78 5.49 5.41
N ARG A 55 9.67 6.70 5.97
CA ARG A 55 10.22 7.93 5.37
C ARG A 55 11.72 7.81 5.15
N LYS A 56 12.46 7.37 6.17
CA LYS A 56 13.92 7.18 6.08
C LYS A 56 14.26 6.22 4.95
N ARG A 57 13.62 5.05 4.91
CA ARG A 57 13.87 4.04 3.87
C ARG A 57 13.55 4.53 2.46
N LEU A 58 12.43 5.23 2.27
CA LEU A 58 12.09 5.80 0.96
C LEU A 58 13.06 6.91 0.56
N THR A 59 13.58 7.69 1.51
CA THR A 59 14.58 8.73 1.23
C THR A 59 15.91 8.11 0.81
N GLU A 60 16.37 7.08 1.53
CA GLU A 60 17.62 6.36 1.22
C GLU A 60 17.58 5.65 -0.14
N ALA A 61 16.39 5.27 -0.61
CA ALA A 61 16.17 4.63 -1.90
C ALA A 61 15.76 5.60 -3.03
N ASP A 62 15.85 6.93 -2.82
CA ASP A 62 15.36 7.96 -3.74
C ASP A 62 13.87 7.81 -4.13
N GLY A 63 13.11 7.04 -3.36
CA GLY A 63 11.71 6.68 -3.62
C GLY A 63 10.71 7.80 -3.36
N LEU A 64 11.09 8.86 -2.63
CA LEU A 64 10.19 9.99 -2.37
C LEU A 64 9.76 10.71 -3.65
N MET A 65 10.59 10.76 -4.69
CA MET A 65 10.22 11.37 -5.97
C MET A 65 9.23 10.50 -6.75
N SER A 66 9.38 9.17 -6.66
CA SER A 66 8.40 8.23 -7.20
C SER A 66 7.06 8.38 -6.47
N LEU A 67 7.08 8.45 -5.14
CA LEU A 67 5.88 8.62 -4.32
C LEU A 67 5.09 9.88 -4.73
N LYS A 68 5.79 11.02 -4.86
CA LYS A 68 5.17 12.26 -5.34
C LYS A 68 4.58 12.11 -6.74
N SER A 69 5.28 11.42 -7.63
CA SER A 69 4.78 11.17 -8.99
C SER A 69 3.53 10.30 -8.99
N ASP A 70 3.46 9.30 -8.12
CA ASP A 70 2.31 8.42 -7.99
C ASP A 70 1.12 9.14 -7.36
N LEU A 71 1.36 10.00 -6.36
CA LEU A 71 0.36 10.89 -5.78
C LEU A 71 -0.23 11.86 -6.82
N LEU A 72 0.63 12.52 -7.61
CA LEU A 72 0.21 13.42 -8.70
C LEU A 72 -0.69 12.69 -9.71
N LYS A 73 -0.31 11.47 -10.11
CA LYS A 73 -1.10 10.67 -11.07
C LYS A 73 -2.45 10.26 -10.49
N ARG A 74 -2.52 9.93 -9.19
CA ARG A 74 -3.79 9.61 -8.53
C ARG A 74 -4.69 10.83 -8.46
N ALA A 75 -4.16 11.98 -8.02
CA ALA A 75 -4.91 13.24 -8.00
C ALA A 75 -5.43 13.64 -9.39
N ALA A 76 -4.61 13.47 -10.44
CA ALA A 76 -5.03 13.71 -11.81
C ALA A 76 -6.15 12.77 -12.26
N LEU A 77 -6.09 11.49 -11.89
CA LEU A 77 -7.17 10.54 -12.19
C LEU A 77 -8.46 10.90 -11.48
N ASP A 78 -8.39 11.23 -10.18
CA ASP A 78 -9.55 11.64 -9.38
C ASP A 78 -10.19 12.90 -9.96
N TRP A 79 -9.36 13.90 -10.31
CA TRP A 79 -9.81 15.11 -11.00
C TRP A 79 -10.49 14.79 -12.34
N MET A 80 -9.91 13.89 -13.15
CA MET A 80 -10.51 13.50 -14.42
C MET A 80 -11.88 12.85 -14.21
N VAL A 81 -12.02 11.91 -13.29
CA VAL A 81 -13.32 11.27 -13.01
C VAL A 81 -14.38 12.31 -12.65
N GLU A 82 -14.00 13.36 -11.92
CA GLU A 82 -14.90 14.46 -11.56
C GLU A 82 -15.20 15.42 -12.72
N HIS A 83 -14.29 15.62 -13.67
CA HIS A 83 -14.42 16.68 -14.68
C HIS A 83 -14.75 16.18 -16.09
N ILE A 84 -14.60 14.89 -16.38
CA ILE A 84 -14.92 14.35 -17.71
C ILE A 84 -16.43 14.15 -17.90
N THR A 85 -16.87 14.35 -19.14
CA THR A 85 -18.20 13.97 -19.60
C THR A 85 -18.19 12.49 -19.99
N PRO A 86 -18.91 11.61 -19.29
CA PRO A 86 -19.02 10.21 -19.70
C PRO A 86 -19.79 10.13 -21.03
N VAL A 87 -19.42 9.19 -21.88
CA VAL A 87 -20.08 8.94 -23.16
C VAL A 87 -20.48 7.47 -23.26
N ASP A 88 -21.60 7.21 -23.94
CA ASP A 88 -22.05 5.86 -24.23
C ASP A 88 -21.13 5.19 -25.26
N SER A 89 -20.69 3.96 -24.99
CA SER A 89 -19.69 3.29 -25.80
C SER A 89 -20.19 2.85 -27.18
N GLU A 90 -21.51 2.72 -27.38
CA GLU A 90 -22.09 2.28 -28.64
C GLU A 90 -22.49 3.46 -29.53
N THR A 91 -23.13 4.48 -28.92
CA THR A 91 -23.70 5.63 -29.61
C THR A 91 -22.77 6.84 -29.64
N GLY A 92 -21.83 6.94 -28.68
CA GLY A 92 -20.95 8.09 -28.51
C GLY A 92 -21.64 9.32 -27.91
N GLU A 93 -22.89 9.20 -27.48
CA GLU A 93 -23.64 10.32 -26.90
C GLU A 93 -23.23 10.57 -25.44
N PRO A 94 -23.19 11.84 -24.98
CA PRO A 94 -22.95 12.17 -23.58
C PRO A 94 -23.97 11.49 -22.66
N ILE A 95 -23.49 10.83 -21.61
CA ILE A 95 -24.31 10.27 -20.54
C ILE A 95 -24.40 11.32 -19.42
N ASP A 96 -25.60 11.49 -18.86
CA ASP A 96 -25.76 12.26 -17.63
C ASP A 96 -25.17 11.48 -16.45
N ARG A 97 -24.23 12.10 -15.72
CA ARG A 97 -23.58 11.47 -14.57
C ARG A 97 -24.59 11.07 -13.48
N ALA A 98 -25.65 11.84 -13.28
CA ALA A 98 -26.69 11.52 -12.30
C ALA A 98 -27.42 10.19 -12.63
N ALA A 99 -27.43 9.78 -13.89
CA ALA A 99 -28.01 8.50 -14.31
C ALA A 99 -27.09 7.29 -14.02
N LEU A 100 -25.81 7.52 -13.71
CA LEU A 100 -24.82 6.49 -13.38
C LEU A 100 -24.68 6.25 -11.87
N GLU A 101 -25.23 7.13 -11.04
CA GLU A 101 -25.24 6.96 -9.59
C GLU A 101 -26.23 5.85 -9.19
N PRO A 102 -25.86 4.94 -8.29
CA PRO A 102 -26.79 3.93 -7.81
C PRO A 102 -27.98 4.61 -7.13
N ALA A 103 -29.19 4.13 -7.40
CA ALA A 103 -30.37 4.61 -6.71
C ALA A 103 -30.17 4.46 -5.18
N PRO A 104 -30.59 5.45 -4.36
CA PRO A 104 -30.45 5.37 -2.92
C PRO A 104 -31.09 4.06 -2.43
N GLU A 105 -30.35 3.29 -1.65
CA GLU A 105 -30.90 2.09 -1.02
C GLU A 105 -32.03 2.52 -0.07
N GLU A 106 -33.26 2.14 -0.42
CA GLU A 106 -34.40 2.23 0.49
C GLU A 106 -34.04 1.47 1.77
N PRO A 107 -34.30 2.02 2.97
CA PRO A 107 -33.99 1.33 4.22
C PRO A 107 -34.79 0.03 4.24
N THR A 108 -34.11 -1.09 4.00
CA THR A 108 -34.68 -2.41 4.27
C THR A 108 -34.88 -2.47 5.77
N GLY A 109 -36.14 -2.28 6.19
CA GLY A 109 -36.53 -2.30 7.58
C GLY A 109 -35.96 -3.54 8.23
N ASN A 110 -35.13 -3.34 9.25
CA ASN A 110 -34.70 -4.40 10.14
C ASN A 110 -35.95 -4.95 10.84
N SER A 111 -36.55 -5.99 10.26
CA SER A 111 -37.55 -6.81 10.95
C SER A 111 -36.82 -7.56 12.05
N THR A 112 -36.74 -6.94 13.22
CA THR A 112 -36.73 -7.64 14.49
C THR A 112 -38.08 -8.32 14.64
N ASP A 113 -38.09 -9.65 14.56
CA ASP A 113 -38.99 -10.64 15.17
C ASP A 113 -38.70 -11.95 14.41
N ASP A 114 -38.14 -12.99 15.02
CA ASP A 114 -38.91 -13.90 15.86
C ASP A 114 -37.97 -14.72 16.76
N GLU A 115 -38.23 -14.67 18.07
CA GLU A 115 -37.70 -15.58 19.07
C GLU A 115 -38.31 -16.97 18.86
N THR A 116 -37.63 -17.87 18.13
CA THR A 116 -37.95 -19.30 18.25
C THR A 116 -37.04 -19.95 19.27
N ASP A 117 -37.58 -20.00 20.48
CA ASP A 117 -37.34 -20.98 21.53
C ASP A 117 -37.06 -22.37 20.94
N VAL A 118 -35.78 -22.77 20.94
CA VAL A 118 -35.36 -24.17 20.80
C VAL A 118 -34.82 -24.64 22.13
N ASP A 119 -35.75 -24.98 23.01
CA ASP A 119 -35.55 -25.92 24.11
C ASP A 119 -34.77 -27.15 23.59
N SER A 120 -33.50 -27.24 23.96
CA SER A 120 -32.69 -28.44 23.80
C SER A 120 -32.15 -28.79 25.18
N PRO A 121 -32.54 -29.95 25.77
CA PRO A 121 -32.13 -30.31 27.11
C PRO A 121 -30.62 -30.51 27.20
N LEU A 122 -30.06 -29.90 28.23
CA LEU A 122 -28.76 -30.18 28.82
C LEU A 122 -28.60 -31.69 29.09
N GLU A 123 -27.64 -32.34 28.41
CA GLU A 123 -26.95 -33.51 28.96
C GLU A 123 -25.52 -33.06 29.30
N ALA A 124 -25.31 -32.83 30.58
CA ALA A 124 -24.01 -32.57 31.17
C ALA A 124 -23.26 -33.89 31.32
N THR A 125 -22.08 -34.01 30.70
CA THR A 125 -21.00 -34.81 31.28
C THR A 125 -19.76 -33.93 31.35
N ALA A 126 -19.51 -33.43 32.55
CA ALA A 126 -18.25 -32.88 32.95
C ALA A 126 -17.18 -34.00 32.92
N ASP A 127 -16.05 -33.72 32.29
CA ASP A 127 -14.77 -34.20 32.78
C ASP A 127 -13.72 -33.10 32.60
N THR A 128 -12.82 -33.06 33.57
CA THR A 128 -12.07 -31.90 34.04
C THR A 128 -10.67 -31.89 33.43
N ASP A 129 -10.08 -30.70 33.38
CA ASP A 129 -8.64 -30.48 33.55
C ASP A 129 -7.72 -30.81 32.35
N ASP A 130 -7.33 -29.78 31.60
CA ASP A 130 -5.89 -29.65 31.25
C ASP A 130 -5.55 -28.17 31.05
N ALA A 131 -4.83 -27.62 32.03
CA ALA A 131 -4.30 -26.26 32.04
C ALA A 131 -3.13 -26.11 31.05
N PRO A 132 -2.89 -24.92 30.48
CA PRO A 132 -1.78 -24.74 29.55
C PRO A 132 -0.44 -24.73 30.31
N PRO A 133 0.59 -25.47 29.88
CA PRO A 133 1.91 -25.27 30.45
C PRO A 133 2.49 -23.96 29.91
N ALA A 134 2.79 -23.07 30.86
CA ALA A 134 3.65 -21.92 30.68
C ALA A 134 5.06 -22.33 30.23
N ALA A 135 5.72 -21.37 29.60
CA ALA A 135 7.03 -21.43 28.95
C ALA A 135 8.16 -22.09 29.76
N SER A 136 9.15 -22.61 29.04
CA SER A 136 10.54 -22.66 29.50
C SER A 136 11.53 -22.62 28.31
N PRO A 137 12.76 -22.14 28.55
CA PRO A 137 13.56 -21.38 27.60
C PRO A 137 14.50 -22.27 26.77
N VAL A 138 14.80 -21.84 25.55
CA VAL A 138 15.97 -22.36 24.82
C VAL A 138 17.17 -21.49 25.18
N ASP A 139 17.95 -21.98 26.14
CA ASP A 139 19.32 -21.57 26.40
C ASP A 139 20.22 -22.74 26.00
N VAL A 140 20.96 -22.60 24.91
CA VAL A 140 22.16 -23.40 24.63
C VAL A 140 23.27 -22.42 24.27
N ALA A 141 24.01 -22.06 25.32
CA ALA A 141 25.46 -22.11 25.39
C ALA A 141 26.26 -21.44 24.26
N ASN A 142 26.62 -20.20 24.57
CA ASN A 142 27.92 -19.57 24.42
C ASN A 142 29.14 -20.54 24.36
N ASP A 143 30.02 -20.36 23.37
CA ASP A 143 31.44 -20.77 23.43
C ASP A 143 32.33 -19.62 22.91
N THR A 144 32.54 -18.64 23.79
CA THR A 144 33.85 -18.22 24.33
C THR A 144 35.08 -18.23 23.40
N THR A 145 35.54 -17.00 23.13
CA THR A 145 36.92 -16.47 23.10
C THR A 145 37.79 -16.43 21.84
N GLU A 146 38.26 -15.20 21.60
CA GLU A 146 39.28 -14.69 20.67
C GLU A 146 40.70 -15.26 20.93
N PRO A 147 41.71 -15.01 20.05
CA PRO A 147 42.46 -13.74 20.17
C PRO A 147 42.86 -13.07 18.84
N VAL A 148 42.96 -11.73 18.93
CA VAL A 148 43.95 -10.80 18.31
C VAL A 148 45.02 -11.41 17.40
N GLU A 149 45.15 -10.83 16.19
CA GLU A 149 46.45 -10.45 15.62
C GLU A 149 46.25 -9.14 14.84
N SER A 150 47.22 -8.24 15.01
CA SER A 150 47.32 -6.92 14.41
C SER A 150 48.17 -7.02 13.15
N ASP A 151 47.87 -6.22 12.12
CA ASP A 151 48.82 -5.72 11.11
C ASP A 151 48.01 -4.75 10.23
N ASP A 152 48.00 -3.44 10.49
CA ASP A 152 49.08 -2.51 10.18
C ASP A 152 49.90 -2.90 8.95
N SER A 153 49.53 -2.35 7.79
CA SER A 153 50.46 -2.04 6.70
C SER A 153 49.76 -1.14 5.67
N THR A 154 49.77 0.15 5.94
CA THR A 154 49.93 1.17 4.90
C THR A 154 51.32 1.05 4.29
N PRO A 155 51.46 1.16 2.97
CA PRO A 155 52.64 1.74 2.36
C PRO A 155 52.29 3.15 1.87
N SER A 156 52.81 4.16 2.58
CA SER A 156 53.19 5.43 1.98
C SER A 156 54.62 5.31 1.47
N GLU A 157 54.84 5.57 0.19
CA GLU A 157 56.08 6.12 -0.40
C GLU A 157 55.68 6.51 -1.83
N GLU A 158 55.44 7.77 -2.17
CA GLU A 158 56.37 8.90 -2.26
C GLU A 158 57.62 8.56 -3.10
N GLY A 159 57.70 9.13 -4.32
CA GLY A 159 58.89 8.97 -5.16
C GLY A 159 58.74 9.39 -6.62
N ASP A 160 59.04 10.67 -6.87
CA ASP A 160 59.89 11.13 -7.99
C ASP A 160 59.38 11.01 -9.44
N LYS A 161 58.73 12.08 -9.94
CA LYS A 161 59.24 12.93 -11.05
C LYS A 161 58.32 14.09 -11.40
#